data_AF-A0A2W0B7R6-F1
#
_entry.id   AF-A0A2W0B7R6-F1
#
_cell.length_a   1.000
_cell.length_b   1.000
_cell.length_c   1.000
_cell.angle_alpha   90.00
_cell.angle_beta   90.00
_cell.angle_gamma   90.00
#
_symmetry.space_group_name_H-M   'P 1'
#
loop_
_entity.id
_entity.type
_entity.pdbx_description
1 polymer ?
#
loop_
_entity_poly.entity_id
_entity_poly.type
_entity_poly.pdbx_seq_one_letter_code
_entity_poly.pdbx_strand_id
1 'polypeptide(L)'
;MSRGDDSRIDPADYSALSNFLRGYLHEDSALEYESPRAAAQAFRKDADERETSIVRSELDHLLQVTSAVPESQLIRILADQLGCRRHFRTRKEVEQLRDALK
;
A
#
# COMPACT_ATOMS: atom_id res chain seq x y z
N MET A 1 -23.31 -2.81 22.32
CA MET A 1 -23.22 -3.70 21.13
C MET A 1 -21.88 -3.41 20.48
N SER A 2 -20.85 -4.19 20.82
CA SER A 2 -19.47 -3.92 20.38
C SER A 2 -18.95 -5.13 19.62
N ARG A 3 -18.93 -5.03 18.29
CA ARG A 3 -18.02 -5.76 17.41
C ARG A 3 -17.94 -4.93 16.13
N GLY A 4 -17.24 -3.80 16.24
CA GLY A 4 -16.56 -3.28 15.06
C GLY A 4 -15.52 -4.34 14.74
N ASP A 5 -15.74 -5.09 13.67
CA ASP A 5 -14.74 -5.97 13.10
C ASP A 5 -13.60 -5.05 12.62
N ASP A 6 -12.67 -4.79 13.54
CA ASP A 6 -11.38 -4.22 13.24
C ASP A 6 -10.72 -5.26 12.35
N SER A 7 -10.84 -5.10 11.03
CA SER A 7 -10.09 -5.88 10.04
C SER A 7 -8.61 -5.56 10.25
N ARG A 8 -8.07 -6.16 11.31
CA ARG A 8 -6.71 -6.06 11.76
C ARG A 8 -5.94 -7.03 10.90
N ILE A 9 -5.20 -6.50 9.94
CA ILE A 9 -4.29 -7.32 9.18
C ILE A 9 -2.96 -7.40 9.92
N ASP A 10 -2.34 -8.56 9.88
CA ASP A 10 -1.02 -8.70 10.47
C ASP A 10 0.03 -8.14 9.50
N PRO A 11 0.82 -7.13 9.87
CA PRO A 11 1.84 -6.57 8.97
C PRO A 11 2.91 -7.60 8.57
N ALA A 12 3.06 -8.72 9.29
CA ALA A 12 3.97 -9.80 8.88
C ALA A 12 3.50 -10.51 7.61
N ASP A 13 2.18 -10.61 7.38
CA ASP A 13 1.60 -11.17 6.14
C ASP A 13 1.80 -10.24 4.93
N TYR A 14 2.17 -8.98 5.17
CA TYR A 14 2.36 -7.93 4.16
C TYR A 14 3.75 -7.30 4.28
N SER A 15 4.77 -8.11 4.57
CA SER A 15 6.13 -7.62 4.87
C SER A 15 6.75 -6.87 3.69
N ALA A 16 6.58 -7.36 2.46
CA ALA A 16 7.16 -6.70 1.28
C ALA A 16 6.44 -5.39 0.98
N LEU A 17 5.12 -5.37 1.09
CA LEU A 17 4.29 -4.18 0.93
C LEU A 17 4.62 -3.14 2.00
N SER A 18 4.75 -3.55 3.26
CA SER A 18 5.14 -2.67 4.37
C SER A 18 6.51 -2.03 4.11
N ASN A 19 7.50 -2.80 3.66
CA ASN A 19 8.81 -2.28 3.29
C ASN A 19 8.74 -1.29 2.13
N PHE A 20 7.99 -1.62 1.08
CA PHE A 20 7.76 -0.72 -0.06
C PHE A 20 7.10 0.60 0.37
N LEU A 21 6.02 0.54 1.16
CA LEU A 21 5.29 1.72 1.61
C LEU A 21 6.16 2.63 2.49
N ARG A 22 6.99 2.04 3.36
CA ARG A 22 7.91 2.80 4.21
C ARG A 22 9.12 3.36 3.45
N GLY A 23 9.61 2.65 2.44
CA GLY A 23 10.78 3.05 1.66
C GLY A 23 10.47 4.07 0.56
N TYR A 24 9.29 3.98 -0.06
CA TYR A 24 8.95 4.77 -1.26
C TYR A 24 7.75 5.69 -1.06
N LEU A 25 6.91 5.45 -0.04
CA LEU A 25 5.74 6.28 0.28
C LEU A 25 5.81 6.85 1.72
N HIS A 26 7.01 7.25 2.13
CA HIS A 26 7.26 7.99 3.38
C HIS A 26 6.84 9.48 3.26
N GLU A 27 7.05 10.26 4.33
CA GLU A 27 6.55 11.64 4.45
C GLU A 27 7.06 12.57 3.33
N ASP A 28 8.34 12.44 2.96
CA ASP A 28 8.97 13.20 1.89
C ASP A 28 8.76 12.61 0.49
N SER A 29 8.05 11.47 0.38
CA SER A 29 7.86 10.81 -0.92
C SER A 29 7.17 11.69 -1.96
N ALA A 30 6.43 12.72 -1.57
CA ALA A 30 5.84 13.68 -2.51
C ALA A 30 6.86 14.70 -3.06
N LEU A 31 7.94 14.96 -2.31
CA LEU A 31 9.05 15.82 -2.72
C LEU A 31 10.03 15.05 -3.61
N GLU A 32 10.28 13.77 -3.29
CA GLU A 32 11.16 12.89 -4.08
C GLU A 32 10.45 12.32 -5.31
N TYR A 33 9.19 11.92 -5.14
CA TYR A 33 8.37 11.27 -6.15
C TYR A 33 7.06 12.05 -6.33
N GLU A 34 7.00 12.82 -7.42
CA GLU A 34 5.85 13.66 -7.80
C GLU A 34 4.49 12.96 -7.59
N SER A 35 4.42 11.65 -7.84
CA SER A 35 3.21 10.83 -7.69
C SER A 35 3.49 9.45 -7.08
N PRO A 36 2.49 8.78 -6.47
CA PRO A 36 2.64 7.39 -6.00
C PRO A 36 3.03 6.44 -7.15
N ARG A 37 2.57 6.75 -8.37
CA ARG A 37 2.98 6.07 -9.60
C ARG A 37 4.47 6.21 -9.88
N ALA A 38 5.04 7.40 -9.66
CA ALA A 38 6.47 7.64 -9.84
C ALA A 38 7.29 6.87 -8.79
N ALA A 39 6.80 6.81 -7.55
CA ALA A 39 7.42 6.01 -6.49
C ALA A 39 7.41 4.50 -6.81
N ALA A 40 6.29 3.97 -7.30
CA ALA A 40 6.22 2.59 -7.78
C ALA A 40 7.15 2.31 -8.98
N GLN A 41 7.29 3.27 -9.90
CA GLN A 41 8.25 3.15 -11.00
C GLN A 41 9.70 3.21 -10.53
N ALA A 42 10.01 4.01 -9.51
CA ALA A 42 11.33 4.06 -8.90
C ALA A 42 11.66 2.72 -8.23
N PHE A 43 10.73 2.18 -7.44
CA PHE A 43 10.87 0.86 -6.83
C PHE A 43 11.12 -0.24 -7.86
N ARG A 44 10.40 -0.24 -8.98
CA ARG A 44 10.60 -1.22 -10.06
C ARG A 44 11.96 -1.14 -10.75
N LYS A 45 12.65 0.00 -10.66
CA LYS A 45 14.01 0.16 -11.21
C LYS A 45 15.08 -0.33 -10.24
N ASP A 46 14.77 -0.31 -8.95
CA ASP A 46 15.66 -0.67 -7.85
C ASP A 46 15.53 -2.16 -7.47
N ALA A 47 14.29 -2.68 -7.52
CA ALA A 47 13.94 -4.03 -7.13
C ALA A 47 13.81 -4.99 -8.33
N ASP A 48 14.06 -6.27 -8.10
CA ASP A 48 13.92 -7.30 -9.12
C ASP A 48 12.44 -7.62 -9.43
N GLU A 49 12.19 -8.31 -10.55
CA GLU A 49 10.84 -8.72 -10.96
C GLU A 49 10.11 -9.54 -9.89
N ARG A 50 10.86 -10.35 -9.12
CA ARG A 50 10.31 -11.15 -8.02
C ARG A 50 9.79 -10.27 -6.89
N GLU A 51 10.57 -9.29 -6.46
CA GLU A 51 10.21 -8.39 -5.36
C GLU A 51 9.00 -7.53 -5.76
N THR A 52 9.03 -6.99 -6.98
CA THR A 52 7.90 -6.24 -7.54
C THR A 52 6.62 -7.08 -7.56
N SER A 53 6.73 -8.35 -7.98
CA SER A 53 5.58 -9.26 -8.01
C SER A 53 5.04 -9.56 -6.62
N ILE A 54 5.89 -9.73 -5.60
CA ILE A 54 5.44 -9.99 -4.22
C ILE A 54 4.68 -8.78 -3.65
N VAL A 55 5.25 -7.58 -3.78
CA VAL A 55 4.58 -6.33 -3.33
C VAL A 55 3.22 -6.17 -4.01
N ARG A 56 3.16 -6.42 -5.33
CA ARG A 56 1.92 -6.35 -6.08
C ARG A 56 0.89 -7.38 -5.60
N SER A 57 1.31 -8.63 -5.37
CA SER A 57 0.43 -9.70 -4.88
C SER A 57 -0.11 -9.41 -3.48
N GLU A 58 0.72 -8.92 -2.57
CA GLU A 58 0.32 -8.50 -1.23
C GLU A 58 -0.68 -7.34 -1.29
N LEU A 59 -0.45 -6.35 -2.16
CA LEU A 59 -1.37 -5.22 -2.34
C LEU A 59 -2.70 -5.63 -2.98
N ASP A 60 -2.68 -6.58 -3.92
CA ASP A 60 -3.90 -7.12 -4.52
C ASP A 60 -4.73 -7.91 -3.48
N HIS A 61 -4.07 -8.75 -2.69
CA HIS A 61 -4.71 -9.47 -1.59
C HIS A 61 -5.30 -8.49 -0.56
N LEU A 62 -4.57 -7.45 -0.19
CA LEU A 62 -5.05 -6.39 0.70
C LEU A 62 -6.33 -5.75 0.15
N LEU A 63 -6.34 -5.36 -1.12
CA LEU A 63 -7.50 -4.75 -1.77
C LEU A 63 -8.71 -5.69 -1.81
N GLN A 64 -8.47 -7.00 -1.98
CA GLN A 64 -9.50 -8.03 -1.98
C GLN A 64 -10.11 -8.23 -0.59
N VAL A 65 -9.29 -8.44 0.46
CA VAL A 65 -9.79 -8.66 1.83
C VAL A 65 -10.43 -7.41 2.41
N THR A 66 -9.99 -6.23 1.98
CA THR A 66 -10.59 -4.96 2.38
C THR A 66 -11.75 -4.53 1.48
N SER A 67 -12.15 -5.30 0.45
CA SER A 67 -13.18 -4.87 -0.52
C SER A 67 -14.52 -4.50 0.12
N ALA A 68 -14.89 -5.16 1.22
CA ALA A 68 -16.13 -4.92 1.96
C ALA A 68 -16.02 -3.80 3.02
N VAL A 69 -14.82 -3.29 3.32
CA VAL A 69 -14.63 -2.22 4.30
C VAL A 69 -14.60 -0.84 3.64
N PRO A 70 -15.03 0.23 4.35
CA PRO A 70 -14.97 1.59 3.82
C PRO A 70 -13.54 2.00 3.48
N GLU A 71 -13.40 2.89 2.49
CA GLU A 71 -12.09 3.37 2.04
C GLU A 71 -11.27 4.03 3.15
N SER A 72 -11.93 4.71 4.09
CA SER A 72 -11.29 5.31 5.26
C SER A 72 -10.62 4.27 6.16
N GLN A 73 -11.16 3.05 6.22
CA GLN A 73 -10.55 1.95 6.96
C GLN A 73 -9.35 1.37 6.21
N LEU A 74 -9.44 1.21 4.87
CA LEU A 74 -8.27 0.84 4.05
C LEU A 74 -7.12 1.85 4.20
N ILE A 75 -7.42 3.15 4.18
CA ILE A 75 -6.40 4.21 4.33
C ILE A 75 -5.75 4.14 5.71
N ARG A 76 -6.52 3.91 6.77
CA ARG A 76 -5.97 3.71 8.13
C ARG A 76 -5.10 2.46 8.21
N ILE A 77 -5.54 1.35 7.60
CA ILE A 77 -4.75 0.12 7.55
C ILE A 77 -3.38 0.38 6.87
N LEU A 78 -3.37 1.05 5.72
CA LEU A 78 -2.13 1.41 5.02
C LEU A 78 -1.22 2.30 5.89
N ALA A 79 -1.80 3.27 6.59
CA ALA A 79 -1.03 4.23 7.39
C ALA A 79 -0.53 3.66 8.72
N ASP A 80 -1.44 3.13 9.54
CA ASP A 80 -1.18 2.70 10.91
C ASP A 80 -0.53 1.32 11.00
N GLN A 81 -0.90 0.39 10.11
CA GLN A 81 -0.42 -1.01 10.18
C GLN A 81 0.75 -1.26 9.23
N LEU A 82 0.68 -0.73 8.00
CA LEU A 82 1.70 -0.96 6.98
C LEU A 82 2.74 0.17 6.85
N GLY A 83 2.54 1.29 7.55
CA GLY A 83 3.53 2.37 7.66
C GLY A 83 3.59 3.31 6.47
N CYS A 84 2.54 3.37 5.65
CA CYS A 84 2.41 4.39 4.60
C CYS A 84 2.26 5.79 5.22
N ARG A 85 3.12 6.72 4.84
CA ARG A 85 3.00 8.13 5.28
C ARG A 85 2.39 9.03 4.21
N ARG A 86 2.35 8.55 2.96
CA ARG A 86 1.61 9.24 1.90
C ARG A 86 0.11 9.12 2.13
N HIS A 87 -0.59 10.24 2.00
CA HIS A 87 -2.04 10.28 2.13
C HIS A 87 -2.72 9.89 0.82
N PHE A 88 -3.38 8.73 0.84
CA PHE A 88 -4.38 8.37 -0.17
C PHE A 88 -5.73 8.98 0.20
N ARG A 89 -6.48 9.47 -0.80
CA ARG A 89 -7.82 10.00 -0.62
C ARG A 89 -8.89 9.00 -1.00
N THR A 90 -8.57 8.10 -1.92
CA THR A 90 -9.53 7.15 -2.48
C THR A 90 -8.93 5.76 -2.65
N ARG A 91 -9.79 4.73 -2.60
CA ARG A 91 -9.40 3.35 -2.98
C ARG A 91 -8.80 3.29 -4.39
N LYS A 92 -9.33 4.09 -5.32
CA LYS A 92 -8.85 4.16 -6.70
C LYS A 92 -7.38 4.53 -6.80
N GLU A 93 -6.88 5.41 -5.93
CA GLU A 93 -5.44 5.75 -5.92
C GLU A 93 -4.57 4.59 -5.46
N VAL A 94 -5.06 3.76 -4.53
CA VAL A 94 -4.39 2.53 -4.08
C VAL A 94 -4.39 1.47 -5.18
N GLU A 95 -5.49 1.34 -5.93
CA GLU A 95 -5.57 0.46 -7.09
C GLU A 95 -4.61 0.92 -8.21
N GLN A 96 -4.52 2.22 -8.46
CA GLN A 96 -3.57 2.80 -9.42
C GLN A 96 -2.12 2.56 -9.01
N LEU A 97 -1.82 2.57 -7.71
CA LEU A 97 -0.51 2.19 -7.18
C LEU A 97 -0.19 0.73 -7.51
N ARG A 98 -1.14 -0.19 -7.27
CA ARG A 98 -1.00 -1.61 -7.65
C ARG A 98 -0.75 -1.77 -9.14
N ASP A 99 -1.49 -1.06 -9.98
CA ASP A 99 -1.30 -1.12 -11.44
C ASP A 99 0.07 -0.55 -11.89
N ALA A 100 0.64 0.39 -11.13
CA ALA A 100 1.98 0.92 -11.40
C ALA A 100 3.11 -0.06 -11.07
N LEU A 101 2.84 -1.05 -10.22
CA LEU A 101 3.74 -2.15 -9.86
C LEU A 101 3.72 -3.30 -10.90
N LYS A 102 3.01 -3.16 -12.03
CA LYS A 102 3.04 -4.11 -13.14
C LYS A 102 4.13 -3.75 -14.14
#